data_AF-A0A7M3TE50-F1
#
_entry.id   AF-A0A7M3TE50-F1
#
_cell.length_a   1.000
_cell.length_b   1.000
_cell.length_c   1.000
_cell.angle_alpha   90.00
_cell.angle_beta   90.00
_cell.angle_gamma   90.00
#
_symmetry.space_group_name_H-M   'P 1'
#
loop_
_entity.id
_entity.type
_entity.pdbx_description
1 polymer ?
#
loop_
_entity_poly.entity_id
_entity_poly.type
_entity_poly.pdbx_seq_one_letter_code
_entity_poly.pdbx_strand_id
1 'polypeptide(L)'
;MIKEYKLKIEINYQYGDLRLDGEYICLQTDQDEAKAIESRFLYKRKGEKQNIGGRNMRGNANLLPGLYIDLKGNKYYIKVPKNSNEMFCEIFHGALTTQLKLNDYLNIEKPYISGAEGIIVEVAGVKILALCIFILPKFKELFKYLGTAKSNGKERDNVKEITNRGIYRKFVEGELAERPVNKETIKASLAMCILQSVAFFGDYSLHSSNIALYDDDMKVAKIDGGAAFRDFAKNSPVNILFPHEYRGFGCHKIIDKNYIDYYIRIPDLKSYLSYYACYYINKINSSSVNSICDVVLESIQIVKKTYMRINGQCPFKNKSFSNYFGMDLSIDEVLLAKQFEEIIHRNIKGFQRVVAVDKQNNNFYPIIKERDTIYSIQLVILRIVLSRGKDVKSRPGVPSEKDRIKNLFMDKFKSLSIFERMDFLIYLHLLCAPSRSISFSSKTAEVLASGLSKLAKDDPVRKYLGISALKQNVTRTDLTRSIKKAYEIELYALKDDPKRYPEYLIRFNGNSDAW
;
A
#
# COMPACT_ATOMS: atom_id res chain seq x y z
N MET A 1 13.42 -26.56 2.21
CA MET A 1 14.05 -27.11 0.98
C MET A 1 14.20 -25.97 -0.03
N ILE A 2 15.29 -25.88 -0.78
CA ILE A 2 15.49 -24.83 -1.81
C ILE A 2 15.30 -25.47 -3.18
N LYS A 3 14.25 -25.05 -3.90
CA LYS A 3 13.93 -25.58 -5.23
C LYS A 3 14.86 -24.98 -6.29
N GLU A 4 15.51 -25.86 -7.04
CA GLU A 4 16.30 -25.49 -8.22
C GLU A 4 15.62 -26.01 -9.48
N TYR A 5 15.33 -25.10 -10.41
CA TYR A 5 14.71 -25.40 -11.68
C TYR A 5 15.67 -25.16 -12.84
N LYS A 6 15.52 -25.93 -13.92
CA LYS A 6 16.11 -25.68 -15.21
C LYS A 6 15.02 -25.23 -16.18
N LEU A 7 15.24 -24.11 -16.85
CA LEU A 7 14.31 -23.59 -17.87
C LEU A 7 14.54 -24.32 -19.20
N LYS A 8 13.47 -24.89 -19.74
CA LYS A 8 13.42 -25.52 -21.06
C LYS A 8 12.31 -24.90 -21.91
N ILE A 9 12.51 -24.89 -23.22
CA ILE A 9 11.46 -24.58 -24.18
C ILE A 9 11.08 -25.89 -24.85
N GLU A 10 9.79 -26.24 -24.80
CA GLU A 10 9.29 -27.50 -25.32
C GLU A 10 8.15 -27.25 -26.33
N ILE A 11 8.09 -28.07 -27.38
CA ILE A 11 7.08 -27.98 -28.44
C ILE A 11 6.21 -29.23 -28.34
N ASN A 12 4.89 -29.06 -28.26
CA ASN A 12 3.91 -30.15 -28.15
C ASN A 12 4.22 -31.08 -26.96
N TYR A 13 4.12 -30.53 -25.75
CA TYR A 13 4.51 -31.21 -24.52
C TYR A 13 3.48 -32.29 -24.13
N GLN A 14 3.95 -33.51 -23.83
CA GLN A 14 3.12 -34.59 -23.31
C GLN A 14 3.71 -35.13 -21.99
N TYR A 15 2.90 -35.12 -20.94
CA TYR A 15 3.24 -35.72 -19.65
C TYR A 15 2.06 -36.49 -19.09
N GLY A 16 2.15 -37.83 -19.08
CA GLY A 16 1.01 -38.69 -18.79
C GLY A 16 -0.13 -38.42 -19.78
N ASP A 17 -1.31 -38.11 -19.25
CA ASP A 17 -2.52 -37.77 -20.02
C ASP A 17 -2.59 -36.28 -20.44
N LEU A 18 -1.72 -35.42 -19.91
CA LEU A 18 -1.69 -34.00 -20.25
C LEU A 18 -1.03 -33.81 -21.62
N ARG A 19 -1.78 -33.31 -22.60
CA ARG A 19 -1.28 -32.89 -23.92
C ARG A 19 -1.41 -31.37 -24.05
N LEU A 20 -0.30 -30.70 -24.33
CA LEU A 20 -0.22 -29.25 -24.48
C LEU A 20 0.28 -28.91 -25.89
N ASP A 21 -0.60 -28.37 -26.74
CA ASP A 21 -0.27 -28.01 -28.12
C ASP A 21 0.38 -26.62 -28.23
N GLY A 22 1.50 -26.54 -28.95
CA GLY A 22 2.27 -25.31 -29.18
C GLY A 22 3.56 -25.21 -28.38
N GLU A 23 4.12 -24.00 -28.29
CA GLU A 23 5.38 -23.74 -27.59
C GLU A 23 5.16 -23.37 -26.11
N TYR A 24 5.79 -24.12 -25.21
CA TYR A 24 5.72 -23.92 -23.78
C TYR A 24 7.11 -23.66 -23.18
N ILE A 25 7.12 -22.85 -22.12
CA ILE A 25 8.28 -22.68 -21.25
C ILE A 25 8.05 -23.56 -20.03
N CYS A 26 8.95 -24.53 -19.82
CA CYS A 26 8.88 -25.50 -18.74
C CYS A 26 10.01 -25.22 -17.74
N LEU A 27 9.67 -25.15 -16.46
CA LEU A 27 10.62 -25.18 -15.36
C LEU A 27 10.56 -26.60 -14.77
N GLN A 28 11.68 -27.32 -14.88
CA GLN A 28 11.81 -28.68 -14.35
C GLN A 28 12.84 -28.68 -13.23
N THR A 29 12.53 -29.33 -12.10
CA THR A 29 13.53 -29.64 -11.07
C THR A 29 13.98 -31.09 -11.17
N ASP A 30 15.30 -31.30 -11.08
CA ASP A 30 15.95 -32.62 -11.10
C ASP A 30 16.39 -33.07 -9.70
N GLN A 31 15.98 -32.35 -8.64
CA GLN A 31 16.27 -32.74 -7.27
C GLN A 31 15.52 -34.05 -6.93
N ASP A 32 16.24 -35.09 -6.49
CA ASP A 32 15.67 -36.41 -6.19
C ASP A 32 14.57 -36.37 -5.12
N GLU A 33 14.72 -35.47 -4.15
CA GLU A 33 13.73 -35.17 -3.09
C GLU A 33 12.44 -34.53 -3.66
N ALA A 34 12.51 -33.93 -4.85
CA ALA A 34 11.37 -33.36 -5.56
C ALA A 34 10.58 -34.39 -6.39
N LYS A 35 11.00 -35.66 -6.41
CA LYS A 35 10.25 -36.75 -7.09
C LYS A 35 8.84 -36.94 -6.50
N ALA A 36 8.62 -36.56 -5.25
CA ALA A 36 7.32 -36.61 -4.57
C ALA A 36 6.57 -35.26 -4.54
N ILE A 37 7.14 -34.18 -5.12
CA ILE A 37 6.57 -32.83 -4.99
C ILE A 37 5.83 -32.46 -6.29
N GLU A 38 4.58 -32.06 -6.13
CA GLU A 38 3.64 -31.79 -7.22
C GLU A 38 4.05 -30.60 -8.10
N SER A 39 4.84 -29.67 -7.55
CA SER A 39 5.44 -28.54 -8.27
C SER A 39 6.73 -28.88 -9.01
N ARG A 40 6.99 -30.16 -9.31
CA ARG A 40 8.20 -30.61 -10.03
C ARG A 40 8.30 -30.02 -11.43
N PHE A 41 7.16 -29.83 -12.08
CA PHE A 41 7.03 -29.21 -13.39
C PHE A 41 6.12 -28.00 -13.28
N LEU A 42 6.60 -26.87 -13.80
CA LEU A 42 5.80 -25.66 -13.98
C LEU A 42 5.85 -25.28 -15.44
N TYR A 43 4.71 -25.12 -16.09
CA TYR A 43 4.64 -24.75 -17.51
C TYR A 43 3.87 -23.45 -17.71
N LYS A 44 4.29 -22.67 -18.70
CA LYS A 44 3.53 -21.52 -19.22
C LYS A 44 3.57 -21.51 -20.73
N ARG A 45 2.51 -21.04 -21.38
CA ARG A 45 2.50 -20.88 -22.83
C ARG A 45 3.39 -19.71 -23.23
N LYS A 46 4.24 -19.91 -24.24
CA LYS A 46 5.15 -18.85 -24.72
C LYS A 46 4.34 -17.71 -25.35
N GLY A 47 4.65 -16.47 -24.95
CA GLY A 47 3.97 -15.26 -25.45
C GLY A 47 2.66 -14.89 -24.76
N GLU A 48 2.19 -15.67 -23.77
CA GLU A 48 0.97 -15.36 -23.03
C GLU A 48 1.15 -14.10 -22.14
N LYS A 49 0.32 -13.08 -22.36
CA LYS A 49 0.30 -11.86 -21.54
C LYS A 49 -0.65 -12.05 -20.35
N GLN A 50 -0.20 -11.78 -19.13
CA GLN A 50 -1.08 -11.88 -17.97
C GLN A 50 -1.82 -10.58 -17.63
N ASN A 51 -3.04 -10.75 -17.12
CA ASN A 51 -3.94 -9.68 -16.66
C ASN A 51 -4.06 -9.58 -15.12
N ILE A 52 -3.30 -10.38 -14.37
CA ILE A 52 -3.44 -10.54 -12.92
C ILE A 52 -2.22 -9.94 -12.19
N GLY A 53 -2.42 -9.42 -10.97
CA GLY A 53 -1.35 -8.89 -10.10
C GLY A 53 -1.03 -7.40 -10.32
N GLY A 54 -0.12 -6.83 -9.52
CA GLY A 54 0.26 -5.40 -9.62
C GLY A 54 0.97 -5.01 -10.92
N ARG A 55 1.41 -3.75 -11.07
CA ARG A 55 2.09 -3.24 -12.28
C ARG A 55 3.30 -4.08 -12.69
N ASN A 56 4.03 -4.65 -11.72
CA ASN A 56 5.19 -5.52 -11.96
C ASN A 56 4.82 -6.94 -12.42
N MET A 57 3.53 -7.30 -12.29
CA MET A 57 3.02 -8.61 -12.68
C MET A 57 2.43 -8.61 -14.08
N ARG A 58 1.90 -7.48 -14.56
CA ARG A 58 1.16 -7.42 -15.83
C ARG A 58 2.04 -7.08 -17.03
N GLY A 59 1.83 -7.81 -18.13
CA GLY A 59 2.42 -7.51 -19.43
C GLY A 59 3.89 -7.93 -19.63
N ASN A 60 4.47 -8.70 -18.71
CA ASN A 60 5.81 -9.26 -18.91
C ASN A 60 5.75 -10.42 -19.91
N ALA A 61 6.39 -10.24 -21.08
CA ALA A 61 6.60 -11.30 -22.07
C ALA A 61 8.01 -11.91 -21.96
N ASN A 62 8.73 -11.62 -20.88
CA ASN A 62 10.07 -12.13 -20.64
C ASN A 62 10.07 -13.65 -20.45
N LEU A 63 11.18 -14.29 -20.82
CA LEU A 63 11.29 -15.74 -20.85
C LEU A 63 10.98 -16.40 -19.49
N LEU A 64 11.47 -15.84 -18.38
CA LEU A 64 11.25 -16.42 -17.05
C LEU A 64 10.01 -15.86 -16.30
N PRO A 65 9.85 -14.54 -16.06
CA PRO A 65 8.66 -14.05 -15.34
C PRO A 65 7.34 -14.41 -16.04
N GLY A 66 6.31 -14.77 -15.28
CA GLY A 66 5.00 -15.09 -15.84
C GLY A 66 4.16 -15.99 -14.94
N LEU A 67 2.94 -16.26 -15.40
CA LEU A 67 2.02 -17.21 -14.78
C LEU A 67 2.33 -18.62 -15.27
N TYR A 68 2.66 -19.51 -14.36
CA TYR A 68 2.90 -20.92 -14.58
C TYR A 68 1.80 -21.75 -13.95
N ILE A 69 1.63 -22.96 -14.44
CA ILE A 69 0.68 -23.94 -13.94
C ILE A 69 1.46 -25.22 -13.64
N ASP A 70 1.12 -25.90 -12.55
CA ASP A 70 1.62 -27.25 -12.27
C ASP A 70 0.75 -28.33 -12.93
N LEU A 71 1.10 -29.60 -12.71
CA LEU A 71 0.34 -30.73 -13.27
C LEU A 71 -1.07 -30.88 -12.71
N LYS A 72 -1.38 -30.25 -11.57
CA LYS A 72 -2.71 -30.28 -10.94
C LYS A 72 -3.58 -29.09 -11.32
N GLY A 73 -3.05 -28.16 -12.12
CA GLY A 73 -3.77 -26.94 -12.47
C GLY A 73 -3.59 -25.80 -11.45
N ASN A 74 -2.75 -25.97 -10.42
CA ASN A 74 -2.44 -24.90 -9.50
C ASN A 74 -1.61 -23.83 -10.19
N LYS A 75 -1.91 -22.56 -9.88
CA LYS A 75 -1.29 -21.42 -10.54
C LYS A 75 -0.20 -20.83 -9.68
N TYR A 76 0.94 -20.57 -10.31
CA TYR A 76 2.11 -19.95 -9.68
C TYR A 76 2.54 -18.74 -10.49
N TYR A 77 2.86 -17.64 -9.83
CA TYR A 77 3.47 -16.50 -10.49
C TYR A 77 4.97 -16.49 -10.20
N ILE A 78 5.77 -16.60 -11.26
CA ILE A 78 7.22 -16.46 -11.18
C ILE A 78 7.59 -15.00 -11.46
N LYS A 79 8.36 -14.38 -10.57
CA LYS A 79 8.86 -13.02 -10.76
C LYS A 79 10.33 -12.88 -10.44
N VAL A 80 10.95 -11.91 -11.10
CA VAL A 80 12.35 -11.53 -10.88
C VAL A 80 12.36 -10.02 -10.61
N PRO A 81 12.25 -9.58 -9.34
CA PRO A 81 12.37 -8.18 -9.00
C PRO A 81 13.70 -7.60 -9.46
N LYS A 82 13.66 -6.40 -10.06
CA LYS A 82 14.88 -5.67 -10.45
C LYS A 82 15.59 -5.05 -9.24
N ASN A 83 14.84 -4.75 -8.19
CA ASN A 83 15.36 -4.17 -6.96
C ASN A 83 15.81 -5.28 -6.00
N SER A 84 17.08 -5.27 -5.61
CA SER A 84 17.64 -6.26 -4.68
C SER A 84 17.00 -6.22 -3.29
N ASN A 85 16.57 -5.06 -2.81
CA ASN A 85 15.84 -4.93 -1.55
C ASN A 85 14.46 -5.60 -1.65
N GLU A 86 13.74 -5.39 -2.75
CA GLU A 86 12.44 -6.04 -2.99
C GLU A 86 12.60 -7.55 -3.05
N MET A 87 13.60 -8.06 -3.80
CA MET A 87 13.93 -9.49 -3.84
C MET A 87 14.20 -10.04 -2.43
N PHE A 88 15.12 -9.43 -1.67
CA PHE A 88 15.49 -9.90 -0.34
C PHE A 88 14.30 -9.90 0.63
N CYS A 89 13.55 -8.78 0.68
CA CYS A 89 12.43 -8.64 1.59
C CYS A 89 11.33 -9.65 1.31
N GLU A 90 11.06 -9.94 0.04
CA GLU A 90 10.03 -10.91 -0.33
C GLU A 90 10.41 -12.35 -0.07
N ILE A 91 11.67 -12.74 -0.31
CA ILE A 91 12.16 -14.07 0.08
C ILE A 91 12.07 -14.21 1.60
N PHE A 92 12.53 -13.20 2.35
CA PHE A 92 12.50 -13.27 3.81
C PHE A 92 11.07 -13.26 4.36
N HIS A 93 10.18 -12.45 3.79
CA HIS A 93 8.76 -12.45 4.12
C HIS A 93 8.13 -13.82 3.83
N GLY A 94 8.43 -14.43 2.70
CA GLY A 94 7.91 -15.75 2.33
C GLY A 94 8.43 -16.87 3.23
N ALA A 95 9.74 -16.86 3.55
CA ALA A 95 10.34 -17.81 4.49
C ALA A 95 9.67 -17.69 5.88
N LEU A 96 9.58 -16.48 6.42
CA LEU A 96 8.96 -16.24 7.72
C LEU A 96 7.46 -16.56 7.72
N THR A 97 6.72 -16.21 6.65
CA THR A 97 5.31 -16.58 6.52
C THR A 97 5.11 -18.09 6.55
N THR A 98 5.96 -18.84 5.84
CA THR A 98 5.90 -20.30 5.80
C THR A 98 6.16 -20.87 7.18
N GLN A 99 7.22 -20.41 7.86
CA GLN A 99 7.58 -20.90 9.18
C GLN A 99 6.54 -20.55 10.25
N LEU A 100 5.97 -19.34 10.21
CA LEU A 100 4.89 -18.97 11.12
C LEU A 100 3.62 -19.81 10.88
N LYS A 101 3.33 -20.23 9.64
CA LYS A 101 2.20 -21.15 9.36
C LYS A 101 2.48 -22.56 9.87
N LEU A 102 3.70 -23.08 9.66
CA LEU A 102 4.11 -24.41 10.14
C LEU A 102 4.08 -24.53 11.67
N ASN A 103 4.29 -23.41 12.37
CA ASN A 103 4.27 -23.33 13.82
C ASN A 103 2.96 -22.71 14.36
N ASP A 104 1.89 -22.74 13.56
CA ASP A 104 0.53 -22.26 13.88
C ASP A 104 0.40 -20.78 14.28
N TYR A 105 1.46 -19.96 14.29
CA TYR A 105 1.36 -18.53 14.53
C TYR A 105 0.54 -17.80 13.45
N LEU A 106 0.51 -18.30 12.23
CA LEU A 106 -0.39 -17.78 11.19
C LEU A 106 -1.39 -18.85 10.76
N ASN A 107 -2.66 -18.45 10.67
CA ASN A 107 -3.70 -19.31 10.11
C ASN A 107 -3.43 -19.54 8.61
N ILE A 108 -3.55 -20.78 8.16
CA ILE A 108 -3.34 -21.16 6.76
C ILE A 108 -4.47 -20.64 5.86
N GLU A 109 -5.68 -20.48 6.41
CA GLU A 109 -6.88 -20.12 5.65
C GLU A 109 -7.41 -18.71 5.96
N LYS A 110 -7.45 -18.26 7.22
CA LYS A 110 -8.19 -17.02 7.55
C LYS A 110 -7.42 -16.10 8.49
N PRO A 111 -6.92 -14.94 8.01
CA PRO A 111 -6.75 -14.56 6.60
C PRO A 111 -5.61 -15.38 5.95
N TYR A 112 -5.63 -15.49 4.63
CA TYR A 112 -4.48 -16.04 3.91
C TYR A 112 -3.41 -14.96 3.72
N ILE A 113 -2.22 -15.16 4.30
CA ILE A 113 -1.04 -14.33 4.01
C ILE A 113 -0.17 -15.02 2.96
N SER A 114 0.01 -14.39 1.80
CA SER A 114 0.82 -14.92 0.71
C SER A 114 2.31 -14.74 1.00
N GLY A 115 3.07 -15.83 0.92
CA GLY A 115 4.53 -15.83 0.96
C GLY A 115 5.13 -16.13 -0.42
N ALA A 116 6.22 -15.46 -0.78
CA ALA A 116 6.96 -15.77 -2.00
C ALA A 116 8.12 -16.73 -1.67
N GLU A 117 8.16 -17.88 -2.32
CA GLU A 117 9.28 -18.83 -2.18
C GLU A 117 10.45 -18.36 -3.05
N GLY A 118 11.64 -18.27 -2.45
CA GLY A 118 12.87 -18.04 -3.20
C GLY A 118 13.27 -19.30 -3.96
N ILE A 119 13.27 -19.24 -5.29
CA ILE A 119 13.67 -20.35 -6.17
C ILE A 119 14.89 -19.96 -6.99
N ILE A 120 15.67 -20.97 -7.39
CA ILE A 120 16.81 -20.79 -8.28
C ILE A 120 16.43 -21.35 -9.63
N VAL A 121 16.64 -20.58 -10.69
CA VAL A 121 16.32 -21.00 -12.07
C VAL A 121 17.54 -20.88 -12.94
N GLU A 122 18.00 -21.99 -13.50
CA GLU A 122 19.04 -22.01 -14.52
C GLU A 122 18.44 -21.66 -15.89
N VAL A 123 18.87 -20.54 -16.44
CA VAL A 123 18.47 -20.04 -17.77
C VAL A 123 19.72 -19.94 -18.63
N ALA A 124 19.81 -20.76 -19.68
CA ALA A 124 20.96 -20.80 -20.58
C ALA A 124 22.32 -20.92 -19.85
N GLY A 125 22.40 -21.78 -18.83
CA GLY A 125 23.61 -22.01 -18.02
C GLY A 125 23.86 -20.98 -16.91
N VAL A 126 23.03 -19.94 -16.78
CA VAL A 126 23.15 -18.93 -15.72
C VAL A 126 22.09 -19.16 -14.65
N LYS A 127 22.50 -19.28 -13.38
CA LYS A 127 21.58 -19.37 -12.24
C LYS A 127 21.02 -17.99 -11.90
N ILE A 128 19.69 -17.88 -11.89
CA ILE A 128 18.94 -16.67 -11.57
C ILE A 128 18.13 -16.91 -10.30
N LEU A 129 18.21 -15.98 -9.36
CA LEU A 129 17.31 -15.95 -8.21
C LEU A 129 15.95 -15.39 -8.65
N ALA A 130 14.88 -16.12 -8.36
CA ALA A 130 13.52 -15.73 -8.67
C ALA A 130 12.59 -16.01 -7.48
N LEU A 131 11.38 -15.48 -7.58
CA LEU A 131 10.31 -15.66 -6.60
C LEU A 131 9.20 -16.48 -7.22
N CYS A 132 8.75 -17.52 -6.51
CA CYS A 132 7.59 -18.32 -6.85
C CYS A 132 6.45 -18.03 -5.87
N ILE A 133 5.32 -17.54 -6.39
CA ILE A 133 4.16 -17.15 -5.58
C ILE A 133 2.97 -18.02 -5.96
N PHE A 134 2.39 -18.71 -4.99
CA PHE A 134 1.14 -19.43 -5.21
C PHE A 134 -0.02 -18.45 -5.40
N ILE A 135 -0.86 -18.69 -6.40
CA ILE A 135 -2.04 -17.89 -6.69
C ILE A 135 -3.28 -18.64 -6.22
N LEU A 136 -3.99 -18.06 -5.25
CA LEU A 136 -5.23 -18.62 -4.73
C LEU A 136 -6.26 -18.87 -5.85
N PRO A 137 -6.99 -19.99 -5.82
CA PRO A 137 -8.13 -20.19 -6.70
C PRO A 137 -9.26 -19.19 -6.37
N LYS A 138 -10.06 -18.82 -7.37
CA LYS A 138 -11.23 -17.92 -7.22
C LYS A 138 -10.96 -16.65 -6.40
N PHE A 139 -9.83 -15.97 -6.63
CA PHE A 139 -9.52 -14.72 -5.93
C PHE A 139 -9.87 -13.47 -6.76
N LYS A 140 -10.29 -12.40 -6.08
CA LYS A 140 -10.57 -11.08 -6.67
C LYS A 140 -10.02 -9.99 -5.75
N GLU A 141 -9.23 -9.08 -6.32
CA GLU A 141 -8.64 -7.94 -5.58
C GLU A 141 -9.74 -7.04 -5.00
N LEU A 142 -9.52 -6.52 -3.79
CA LEU A 142 -10.53 -5.78 -3.03
C LEU A 142 -11.02 -4.53 -3.78
N PHE A 143 -10.15 -3.83 -4.53
CA PHE A 143 -10.54 -2.62 -5.27
C PHE A 143 -11.69 -2.83 -6.27
N LYS A 144 -11.87 -4.08 -6.73
CA LYS A 144 -12.96 -4.43 -7.65
C LYS A 144 -14.30 -4.42 -6.93
N TYR A 145 -14.36 -4.92 -5.69
CA TYR A 145 -15.54 -4.85 -4.83
C TYR A 145 -15.84 -3.41 -4.38
N LEU A 146 -14.79 -2.63 -4.13
CA LEU A 146 -14.92 -1.23 -3.71
C LEU A 146 -15.38 -0.29 -4.84
N GLY A 147 -15.43 -0.75 -6.09
CA GLY A 147 -15.68 0.11 -7.26
C GLY A 147 -14.57 1.14 -7.51
N THR A 148 -13.38 0.93 -6.95
CA THR A 148 -12.22 1.85 -7.08
C THR A 148 -11.30 1.48 -8.23
N ALA A 149 -11.74 0.65 -9.18
CA ALA A 149 -10.98 0.33 -10.38
C ALA A 149 -10.85 1.53 -11.35
N LYS A 150 -9.76 1.56 -12.13
CA LYS A 150 -9.59 2.41 -13.30
C LYS A 150 -10.62 2.03 -14.38
N SER A 151 -10.78 2.89 -15.39
CA SER A 151 -11.71 2.66 -16.52
C SER A 151 -11.50 1.33 -17.23
N ASN A 152 -10.27 0.81 -17.27
CA ASN A 152 -9.99 -0.51 -17.87
C ASN A 152 -10.35 -1.70 -16.96
N GLY A 153 -10.82 -1.46 -15.72
CA GLY A 153 -11.16 -2.49 -14.74
C GLY A 153 -9.97 -3.28 -14.18
N LYS A 154 -8.78 -3.11 -14.77
CA LYS A 154 -7.62 -3.92 -14.46
C LYS A 154 -6.96 -3.43 -13.18
N GLU A 155 -6.68 -2.15 -13.02
CA GLU A 155 -5.91 -1.62 -11.88
C GLU A 155 -6.77 -0.80 -10.93
N ARG A 156 -6.34 -0.69 -9.68
CA ARG A 156 -6.88 0.28 -8.73
C ARG A 156 -6.61 1.71 -9.21
N ASP A 157 -7.61 2.57 -9.02
CA ASP A 157 -7.48 4.02 -9.10
C ASP A 157 -7.26 4.57 -7.69
N ASN A 158 -6.00 4.89 -7.39
CA ASN A 158 -5.60 5.42 -6.09
C ASN A 158 -6.43 6.65 -5.70
N VAL A 159 -6.78 7.51 -6.66
CA VAL A 159 -7.51 8.76 -6.37
C VAL A 159 -8.90 8.44 -5.86
N LYS A 160 -9.65 7.56 -6.55
CA LYS A 160 -11.02 7.17 -6.15
C LYS A 160 -11.07 6.59 -4.73
N GLU A 161 -10.07 5.81 -4.38
CA GLU A 161 -10.00 5.17 -3.07
C GLU A 161 -9.59 6.15 -1.96
N ILE A 162 -8.60 7.00 -2.22
CA ILE A 162 -8.10 7.98 -1.26
C ILE A 162 -9.14 9.07 -1.00
N THR A 163 -9.94 9.45 -2.00
CA THR A 163 -10.98 10.49 -1.85
C THR A 163 -12.20 9.96 -1.11
N ASN A 164 -12.54 8.68 -1.26
CA ASN A 164 -13.59 8.02 -0.50
C ASN A 164 -13.00 7.25 0.69
N ARG A 165 -12.52 7.96 1.71
CA ARG A 165 -11.88 7.35 2.91
C ARG A 165 -12.76 6.36 3.65
N GLY A 166 -14.08 6.48 3.52
CA GLY A 166 -15.06 5.56 4.07
C GLY A 166 -15.39 4.36 3.19
N ILE A 167 -14.72 4.16 2.06
CA ILE A 167 -15.06 3.10 1.11
C ILE A 167 -14.96 1.70 1.74
N TYR A 168 -13.98 1.48 2.61
CA TYR A 168 -13.81 0.22 3.33
C TYR A 168 -14.94 -0.02 4.33
N ARG A 169 -15.32 1.02 5.09
CA ARG A 169 -16.51 1.00 5.95
C ARG A 169 -17.78 0.69 5.15
N LYS A 170 -18.02 1.44 4.07
CA LYS A 170 -19.19 1.26 3.19
C LYS A 170 -19.27 -0.17 2.65
N PHE A 171 -18.13 -0.73 2.22
CA PHE A 171 -18.08 -2.11 1.76
C PHE A 171 -18.47 -3.10 2.86
N VAL A 172 -17.81 -3.02 4.02
CA VAL A 172 -18.07 -3.92 5.16
C VAL A 172 -19.49 -3.77 5.69
N GLU A 173 -20.04 -2.56 5.70
CA GLU A 173 -21.40 -2.27 6.15
C GLU A 173 -22.48 -2.56 5.09
N GLY A 174 -22.10 -3.03 3.91
CA GLY A 174 -23.03 -3.40 2.85
C GLY A 174 -23.73 -2.22 2.17
N GLU A 175 -23.11 -1.03 2.20
CA GLU A 175 -23.56 0.19 1.51
C GLU A 175 -23.13 0.23 0.03
N LEU A 176 -22.40 -0.78 -0.46
CA LEU A 176 -21.94 -0.89 -1.85
C LEU A 176 -22.73 -1.99 -2.60
N ALA A 177 -22.68 -1.92 -3.94
CA ALA A 177 -23.36 -2.88 -4.81
C ALA A 177 -22.85 -4.31 -4.61
N GLU A 178 -21.53 -4.49 -4.51
CA GLU A 178 -20.94 -5.74 -4.06
C GLU A 178 -20.74 -5.67 -2.54
N ARG A 179 -21.34 -6.60 -1.80
CA ARG A 179 -21.36 -6.60 -0.33
C ARG A 179 -20.93 -7.95 0.24
N PRO A 180 -20.28 -7.97 1.41
CA PRO A 180 -19.93 -9.21 2.09
C PRO A 180 -21.18 -9.97 2.53
N VAL A 181 -21.09 -11.30 2.51
CA VAL A 181 -22.15 -12.19 3.00
C VAL A 181 -22.30 -12.08 4.52
N ASN A 182 -21.18 -11.97 5.24
CA ASN A 182 -21.15 -11.82 6.70
C ASN A 182 -20.21 -10.68 7.11
N LYS A 183 -20.79 -9.63 7.71
CA LYS A 183 -20.08 -8.43 8.17
C LYS A 183 -19.08 -8.72 9.28
N GLU A 184 -19.45 -9.55 10.25
CA GLU A 184 -18.57 -9.87 11.38
C GLU A 184 -17.37 -10.71 10.95
N THR A 185 -17.60 -11.68 10.05
CA THR A 185 -16.51 -12.50 9.51
C THR A 185 -15.50 -11.66 8.74
N ILE A 186 -15.96 -10.72 7.91
CA ILE A 186 -15.03 -9.88 7.14
C ILE A 186 -14.32 -8.86 8.03
N LYS A 187 -14.98 -8.29 9.05
CA LYS A 187 -14.36 -7.41 10.05
C LYS A 187 -13.25 -8.14 10.79
N ALA A 188 -13.56 -9.31 11.33
CA ALA A 188 -12.62 -10.17 12.05
C ALA A 188 -11.42 -10.54 11.18
N SER A 189 -11.67 -10.97 9.93
CA SER A 189 -10.62 -11.38 9.00
C SER A 189 -9.74 -10.21 8.54
N LEU A 190 -10.32 -9.02 8.29
CA LEU A 190 -9.56 -7.80 8.00
C LEU A 190 -8.69 -7.37 9.18
N ALA A 191 -9.24 -7.36 10.40
CA ALA A 191 -8.49 -7.00 11.60
C ALA A 191 -7.28 -7.94 11.79
N MET A 192 -7.50 -9.25 11.68
CA MET A 192 -6.42 -10.22 11.77
C MET A 192 -5.39 -10.04 10.63
N CYS A 193 -5.83 -9.73 9.41
CA CYS A 193 -4.92 -9.46 8.28
C CYS A 193 -4.04 -8.24 8.52
N ILE A 194 -4.62 -7.15 9.04
CA ILE A 194 -3.89 -5.92 9.37
C ILE A 194 -2.89 -6.20 10.49
N LEU A 195 -3.34 -6.83 11.58
CA LEU A 195 -2.49 -7.15 12.71
C LEU A 195 -1.33 -8.03 12.27
N GLN A 196 -1.59 -9.11 11.54
CA GLN A 196 -0.53 -10.02 11.09
C GLN A 196 0.47 -9.32 10.18
N SER A 197 -0.02 -8.57 9.18
CA SER A 197 0.84 -7.82 8.24
C SER A 197 1.76 -6.83 8.95
N VAL A 198 1.23 -6.08 9.93
CA VAL A 198 1.97 -5.04 10.62
C VAL A 198 2.85 -5.61 11.73
N ALA A 199 2.31 -6.49 12.57
CA ALA A 199 3.01 -6.94 13.77
C ALA A 199 4.19 -7.87 13.44
N PHE A 200 3.97 -8.85 12.56
CA PHE A 200 4.99 -9.84 12.19
C PHE A 200 5.94 -9.33 11.10
N PHE A 201 5.44 -8.50 10.18
CA PHE A 201 6.19 -8.14 8.99
C PHE A 201 6.45 -6.65 8.85
N GLY A 202 5.85 -5.77 9.66
CA GLY A 202 5.94 -4.32 9.45
C GLY A 202 5.42 -3.86 8.10
N ASP A 203 4.52 -4.61 7.47
CA ASP A 203 3.96 -4.29 6.17
C ASP A 203 2.70 -3.43 6.32
N TYR A 204 2.89 -2.12 6.12
CA TYR A 204 1.81 -1.12 6.12
C TYR A 204 1.17 -0.93 4.73
N SER A 205 1.62 -1.66 3.70
CA SER A 205 1.09 -1.58 2.33
C SER A 205 -0.18 -2.44 2.18
N LEU A 206 -1.23 -1.98 2.85
CA LEU A 206 -2.53 -2.64 2.98
C LEU A 206 -3.60 -2.05 2.03
N HIS A 207 -3.20 -1.47 0.89
CA HIS A 207 -4.19 -0.98 -0.07
C HIS A 207 -4.96 -2.11 -0.75
N SER A 208 -6.11 -1.78 -1.30
CA SER A 208 -7.04 -2.73 -1.93
C SER A 208 -6.52 -3.50 -3.16
N SER A 209 -5.34 -3.16 -3.70
CA SER A 209 -4.63 -4.03 -4.68
C SER A 209 -3.77 -5.13 -4.05
N ASN A 210 -3.45 -5.00 -2.76
CA ASN A 210 -2.66 -5.98 -2.00
C ASN A 210 -3.55 -6.82 -1.07
N ILE A 211 -4.82 -6.43 -0.95
CA ILE A 211 -5.86 -7.20 -0.28
C ILE A 211 -6.79 -7.78 -1.34
N ALA A 212 -7.13 -9.05 -1.20
CA ALA A 212 -8.09 -9.74 -2.04
C ALA A 212 -9.12 -10.46 -1.19
N LEU A 213 -10.25 -10.78 -1.81
CA LEU A 213 -11.21 -11.72 -1.30
C LEU A 213 -11.15 -12.97 -2.16
N TYR A 214 -11.19 -14.13 -1.53
CA TYR A 214 -11.13 -15.41 -2.22
C TYR A 214 -12.19 -16.36 -1.67
N ASP A 215 -12.50 -17.37 -2.47
CA ASP A 215 -13.57 -18.33 -2.19
C ASP A 215 -14.97 -17.69 -2.21
N ASP A 216 -16.00 -18.53 -2.19
CA ASP A 216 -17.40 -18.09 -2.24
C ASP A 216 -17.82 -17.40 -0.92
N ASP A 217 -17.08 -17.67 0.17
CA ASP A 217 -17.22 -17.06 1.50
C ASP A 217 -16.61 -15.64 1.63
N MET A 218 -15.96 -15.12 0.58
CA MET A 218 -15.24 -13.84 0.61
C MET A 218 -14.16 -13.75 1.73
N LYS A 219 -13.37 -14.80 1.89
CA LYS A 219 -12.25 -14.85 2.86
C LYS A 219 -11.18 -13.83 2.48
N VAL A 220 -10.56 -13.17 3.47
CA VAL A 220 -9.54 -12.13 3.20
C VAL A 220 -8.18 -12.76 2.92
N ALA A 221 -7.48 -12.23 1.92
CA ALA A 221 -6.09 -12.57 1.62
C ALA A 221 -5.20 -11.32 1.47
N LYS A 222 -3.98 -11.39 2.00
CA LYS A 222 -2.87 -10.48 1.69
C LYS A 222 -2.02 -11.11 0.59
N ILE A 223 -1.97 -10.52 -0.60
CA ILE A 223 -1.40 -11.18 -1.80
C ILE A 223 -0.03 -10.65 -2.23
N ASP A 224 0.54 -9.68 -1.51
CA ASP A 224 1.82 -9.06 -1.85
C ASP A 224 2.57 -8.65 -0.58
N GLY A 225 3.85 -9.01 -0.47
CA GLY A 225 4.74 -8.69 0.65
C GLY A 225 5.90 -7.76 0.28
N GLY A 226 5.91 -7.15 -0.91
CA GLY A 226 7.04 -6.34 -1.40
C GLY A 226 7.39 -5.08 -0.59
N ALA A 227 6.54 -4.69 0.37
CA ALA A 227 6.80 -3.59 1.30
C ALA A 227 7.12 -4.04 2.73
N ALA A 228 7.17 -5.36 2.98
CA ALA A 228 7.49 -5.91 4.28
C ALA A 228 8.84 -5.40 4.80
N PHE A 229 8.92 -5.26 6.12
CA PHE A 229 10.06 -4.88 6.93
C PHE A 229 10.60 -3.46 6.73
N ARG A 230 9.92 -2.60 5.97
CA ARG A 230 10.36 -1.21 5.83
C ARG A 230 10.32 -0.48 7.19
N ASP A 231 11.47 0.05 7.61
CA ASP A 231 11.65 0.73 8.89
C ASP A 231 11.14 -0.12 10.08
N PHE A 232 11.20 -1.46 9.97
CA PHE A 232 10.62 -2.41 10.93
C PHE A 232 10.97 -2.08 12.39
N ALA A 233 12.25 -1.86 12.68
CA ALA A 233 12.71 -1.56 14.03
C ALA A 233 12.37 -0.13 14.50
N LYS A 234 12.24 0.82 13.56
CA LYS A 234 11.92 2.23 13.83
C LYS A 234 10.43 2.49 14.03
N ASN A 235 9.56 1.55 13.65
CA ASN A 235 8.13 1.68 13.88
C ASN A 235 7.84 1.73 15.39
N SER A 236 7.02 2.70 15.81
CA SER A 236 6.71 2.92 17.22
C SER A 236 5.55 2.03 17.65
N PRO A 237 5.69 1.26 18.75
CA PRO A 237 4.58 0.46 19.26
C PRO A 237 3.53 1.28 20.00
N VAL A 238 3.82 2.55 20.33
CA VAL A 238 2.83 3.47 20.89
C VAL A 238 1.90 3.96 19.79
N ASN A 239 2.45 4.20 18.60
CA ASN A 239 1.72 4.67 17.43
C ASN A 239 1.69 3.58 16.35
N ILE A 240 1.29 2.35 16.72
CA ILE A 240 1.34 1.18 15.81
C ILE A 240 0.47 1.34 14.55
N LEU A 241 -0.53 2.21 14.59
CA LEU A 241 -1.39 2.52 13.44
C LEU A 241 -0.74 3.52 12.47
N PHE A 242 0.40 4.11 12.84
CA PHE A 242 1.11 5.15 12.08
C PHE A 242 2.60 4.80 11.94
N PRO A 243 3.02 4.22 10.81
CA PRO A 243 4.40 3.80 10.58
C PRO A 243 5.36 4.99 10.60
N HIS A 244 6.62 4.68 10.88
CA HIS A 244 7.71 5.66 10.90
C HIS A 244 7.84 6.41 9.57
N GLU A 245 7.60 5.75 8.43
CA GLU A 245 7.73 6.35 7.10
C GLU A 245 6.78 7.54 6.83
N TYR A 246 5.82 7.77 7.72
CA TYR A 246 4.87 8.89 7.67
C TYR A 246 5.35 10.14 8.41
N ARG A 247 6.48 10.08 9.12
CA ARG A 247 7.04 11.20 9.90
C ARG A 247 8.00 12.06 9.04
N GLY A 248 8.20 13.32 9.44
CA GLY A 248 9.16 14.24 8.81
C GLY A 248 8.78 14.71 7.40
N PHE A 249 9.77 14.87 6.51
CA PHE A 249 9.57 15.27 5.09
C PHE A 249 8.68 14.28 4.29
N GLY A 250 8.43 13.08 4.83
CA GLY A 250 7.52 12.06 4.30
C GLY A 250 6.05 12.23 4.66
N CYS A 251 5.66 13.29 5.37
CA CYS A 251 4.27 13.51 5.85
C CYS A 251 3.20 13.49 4.75
N HIS A 252 3.52 13.86 3.50
CA HIS A 252 2.60 13.70 2.36
C HIS A 252 2.22 12.22 2.09
N LYS A 253 3.00 11.25 2.57
CA LYS A 253 2.63 9.83 2.51
C LYS A 253 1.49 9.47 3.46
N ILE A 254 1.27 10.21 4.55
CA ILE A 254 0.08 10.07 5.41
C ILE A 254 -1.19 10.19 4.56
N ILE A 255 -1.12 11.04 3.55
CA ILE A 255 -2.24 11.39 2.69
C ILE A 255 -2.56 10.26 1.67
N ASP A 256 -1.53 9.68 1.04
CA ASP A 256 -1.72 8.72 -0.07
C ASP A 256 -1.50 7.25 0.30
N LYS A 257 -0.95 6.99 1.50
CA LYS A 257 -0.54 5.64 1.93
C LYS A 257 -1.08 5.20 3.27
N ASN A 258 -1.76 6.05 4.03
CA ASN A 258 -2.30 5.67 5.34
C ASN A 258 -3.59 4.83 5.25
N TYR A 259 -3.49 3.62 4.69
CA TYR A 259 -4.62 2.72 4.53
C TYR A 259 -5.14 2.20 5.87
N ILE A 260 -4.29 2.10 6.90
CA ILE A 260 -4.73 1.70 8.24
C ILE A 260 -5.76 2.69 8.80
N ASP A 261 -5.57 4.00 8.61
CA ASP A 261 -6.58 5.01 8.97
C ASP A 261 -7.94 4.76 8.29
N TYR A 262 -7.95 4.21 7.07
CA TYR A 262 -9.19 3.93 6.36
C TYR A 262 -9.89 2.70 6.92
N TYR A 263 -9.11 1.68 7.32
CA TYR A 263 -9.66 0.48 7.96
C TYR A 263 -10.23 0.76 9.35
N ILE A 264 -9.56 1.54 10.20
CA ILE A 264 -10.04 1.80 11.58
C ILE A 264 -11.33 2.63 11.64
N ARG A 265 -11.87 3.07 10.50
CA ARG A 265 -13.20 3.69 10.36
C ARG A 265 -14.32 2.65 10.28
N ILE A 266 -13.99 1.39 10.02
CA ILE A 266 -14.93 0.28 10.11
C ILE A 266 -15.32 0.13 11.58
N PRO A 267 -16.63 0.16 11.92
CA PRO A 267 -17.09 -0.05 13.29
C PRO A 267 -16.48 -1.31 13.91
N ASP A 268 -16.12 -1.21 15.19
CA ASP A 268 -15.57 -2.29 16.01
C ASP A 268 -14.22 -2.89 15.56
N LEU A 269 -13.64 -2.44 14.43
CA LEU A 269 -12.36 -2.98 13.95
C LEU A 269 -11.22 -2.79 14.95
N LYS A 270 -11.19 -1.65 15.66
CA LYS A 270 -10.23 -1.42 16.75
C LYS A 270 -10.37 -2.45 17.87
N SER A 271 -11.60 -2.82 18.22
CA SER A 271 -11.89 -3.84 19.22
C SER A 271 -11.40 -5.21 18.76
N TYR A 272 -11.64 -5.58 17.50
CA TYR A 272 -11.09 -6.80 16.91
C TYR A 272 -9.56 -6.82 16.88
N LEU A 273 -8.91 -5.70 16.52
CA LEU A 273 -7.45 -5.58 16.55
C LEU A 273 -6.90 -5.84 17.95
N SER A 274 -7.50 -5.22 18.97
CA SER A 274 -7.09 -5.42 20.36
C SER A 274 -7.34 -6.86 20.84
N TYR A 275 -8.49 -7.43 20.50
CA TYR A 275 -8.85 -8.81 20.83
C TYR A 275 -7.83 -9.80 20.25
N TYR A 276 -7.54 -9.72 18.95
CA TYR A 276 -6.57 -10.60 18.32
C TYR A 276 -5.15 -10.37 18.84
N ALA A 277 -4.81 -9.15 19.22
CA ALA A 277 -3.52 -8.88 19.85
C ALA A 277 -3.39 -9.61 21.20
N CYS A 278 -4.44 -9.61 22.03
CA CYS A 278 -4.47 -10.41 23.26
C CYS A 278 -4.39 -11.91 22.99
N TYR A 279 -5.13 -12.40 22.00
CA TYR A 279 -5.04 -13.79 21.56
C TYR A 279 -3.60 -14.17 21.18
N TYR A 280 -2.91 -13.31 20.42
CA TYR A 280 -1.53 -13.56 19.99
C TYR A 280 -0.52 -13.54 21.13
N ILE A 281 -0.65 -12.62 22.09
CA ILE A 281 0.21 -12.62 23.28
C ILE A 281 0.04 -13.92 24.07
N ASN A 282 -1.21 -14.34 24.29
CA ASN A 282 -1.49 -15.59 25.00
C ASN A 282 -0.90 -16.78 24.24
N LYS A 283 -1.09 -16.82 22.92
CA LYS A 283 -0.55 -17.88 22.06
C LYS A 283 0.97 -17.94 22.11
N ILE A 284 1.66 -16.80 22.08
CA ILE A 284 3.12 -16.74 22.17
C ILE A 284 3.58 -17.23 23.54
N ASN A 285 2.92 -16.81 24.62
CA ASN A 285 3.28 -17.19 25.98
C ASN A 285 2.98 -18.66 26.30
N SER A 286 1.99 -19.27 25.65
CA SER A 286 1.54 -20.65 25.88
C SER A 286 2.01 -21.65 24.84
N SER A 287 2.75 -21.22 23.81
CA SER A 287 3.21 -22.12 22.74
C SER A 287 4.22 -23.13 23.29
N SER A 288 3.96 -24.41 23.04
CA SER A 288 4.83 -25.52 23.46
C SER A 288 5.68 -26.10 22.33
N VAL A 289 5.64 -25.51 21.14
CA VAL A 289 6.36 -26.00 19.95
C VAL A 289 7.71 -25.28 19.84
N ASN A 290 7.82 -24.31 18.93
CA ASN A 290 9.00 -23.48 18.74
C ASN A 290 8.67 -22.05 19.16
N SER A 291 9.62 -21.36 19.78
CA SER A 291 9.46 -19.94 20.09
C SER A 291 9.44 -19.09 18.81
N ILE A 292 9.00 -17.83 18.91
CA ILE A 292 9.09 -16.91 17.77
C ILE A 292 10.55 -16.69 17.37
N CYS A 293 11.47 -16.68 18.34
CA CYS A 293 12.91 -16.61 18.09
C CYS A 293 13.36 -17.77 17.17
N ASP A 294 12.98 -19.00 17.48
CA ASP A 294 13.37 -20.19 16.69
C ASP A 294 12.81 -20.13 15.26
N VAL A 295 11.54 -19.72 15.12
CA VAL A 295 10.88 -19.54 13.82
C VAL A 295 11.62 -18.48 12.97
N VAL A 296 12.02 -17.37 13.58
CA VAL A 296 12.78 -16.33 12.87
C VAL A 296 14.18 -16.82 12.52
N LEU A 297 14.87 -17.50 13.42
CA LEU A 297 16.20 -18.06 13.18
C LEU A 297 16.19 -19.02 12.00
N GLU A 298 15.22 -19.94 11.94
CA GLU A 298 15.05 -20.86 10.81
C GLU A 298 14.81 -20.08 9.50
N SER A 299 13.99 -19.03 9.55
CA SER A 299 13.73 -18.16 8.40
C SER A 299 14.99 -17.46 7.90
N ILE A 300 15.82 -16.94 8.80
CA ILE A 300 17.14 -16.34 8.48
C ILE A 300 18.04 -17.36 7.78
N GLN A 301 18.12 -18.57 8.32
CA GLN A 301 18.94 -19.64 7.76
C GLN A 301 18.47 -20.07 6.37
N ILE A 302 17.16 -20.15 6.13
CA ILE A 302 16.58 -20.46 4.81
C ILE A 302 17.00 -19.40 3.79
N VAL A 303 16.87 -18.12 4.12
CA VAL A 303 17.28 -17.03 3.22
C VAL A 303 18.78 -17.07 2.95
N LYS A 304 19.61 -17.25 3.99
CA LYS A 304 21.05 -17.35 3.86
C LYS A 304 21.45 -18.49 2.93
N LYS A 305 20.92 -19.70 3.14
CA LYS A 305 21.17 -20.88 2.29
C LYS A 305 20.76 -20.61 0.84
N THR A 306 19.63 -19.94 0.61
CA THR A 306 19.13 -19.59 -0.73
C THR A 306 20.12 -18.68 -1.48
N TYR A 307 20.59 -17.61 -0.83
CA TYR A 307 21.56 -16.68 -1.44
C TYR A 307 22.95 -17.31 -1.63
N MET A 308 23.40 -18.12 -0.68
CA MET A 308 24.69 -18.82 -0.79
C MET A 308 24.78 -19.69 -2.04
N ARG A 309 23.68 -20.31 -2.47
CA ARG A 309 23.63 -21.13 -3.70
C ARG A 309 23.72 -20.33 -5.00
N ILE A 310 23.51 -19.01 -4.97
CA ILE A 310 23.58 -18.13 -6.14
C ILE A 310 24.95 -17.49 -6.29
N ASN A 311 25.47 -16.87 -5.24
CA ASN A 311 26.68 -16.05 -5.32
C ASN A 311 27.66 -16.24 -4.15
N GLY A 312 27.41 -17.21 -3.26
CA GLY A 312 28.27 -17.47 -2.09
C GLY A 312 28.32 -16.34 -1.06
N GLN A 313 27.43 -15.33 -1.15
CA GLN A 313 27.42 -14.19 -0.25
C GLN A 313 26.27 -14.26 0.75
N CYS A 314 26.55 -13.85 1.98
CA CYS A 314 25.52 -13.70 3.01
C CYS A 314 24.72 -12.41 2.76
N PRO A 315 23.41 -12.49 2.47
CA PRO A 315 22.61 -11.30 2.15
C PRO A 315 22.50 -10.35 3.34
N PHE A 316 22.51 -10.87 4.57
CA PHE A 316 22.39 -10.10 5.81
C PHE A 316 23.57 -9.16 6.09
N LYS A 317 24.72 -9.33 5.40
CA LYS A 317 25.85 -8.38 5.46
C LYS A 317 25.66 -7.13 4.59
N ASN A 318 24.61 -7.08 3.77
CA ASN A 318 24.35 -5.94 2.90
C ASN A 318 23.74 -4.77 3.69
N LYS A 319 24.52 -3.69 3.86
CA LYS A 319 24.09 -2.47 4.57
C LYS A 319 22.80 -1.84 4.02
N SER A 320 22.51 -2.01 2.73
CA SER A 320 21.27 -1.48 2.15
C SER A 320 20.02 -2.17 2.72
N PHE A 321 20.11 -3.45 3.08
CA PHE A 321 19.04 -4.19 3.75
C PHE A 321 18.91 -3.75 5.21
N SER A 322 20.02 -3.61 5.94
CA SER A 322 20.00 -3.04 7.30
C SER A 322 19.34 -1.66 7.36
N ASN A 323 19.69 -0.78 6.42
CA ASN A 323 19.08 0.55 6.32
C ASN A 323 17.57 0.49 6.04
N TYR A 324 17.15 -0.46 5.20
CA TYR A 324 15.74 -0.66 4.86
C TYR A 324 14.93 -1.16 6.07
N PHE A 325 15.49 -2.07 6.88
CA PHE A 325 14.86 -2.59 8.09
C PHE A 325 14.93 -1.60 9.26
N GLY A 326 15.90 -0.70 9.23
CA GLY A 326 16.18 0.23 10.32
C GLY A 326 16.87 -0.42 11.52
N MET A 327 17.53 -1.56 11.32
CA MET A 327 18.32 -2.30 12.31
C MET A 327 19.51 -2.98 11.63
N ASP A 328 20.55 -3.31 12.39
CA ASP A 328 21.71 -4.01 11.85
C ASP A 328 21.42 -5.50 11.67
N LEU A 329 21.30 -5.93 10.40
CA LEU A 329 21.09 -7.32 10.04
C LEU A 329 22.39 -8.16 10.06
N SER A 330 23.56 -7.53 10.18
CA SER A 330 24.85 -8.22 10.03
C SER A 330 25.39 -8.85 11.32
N ILE A 331 24.66 -8.71 12.42
CA ILE A 331 24.96 -9.29 13.73
C ILE A 331 24.75 -10.81 13.73
N ASP A 332 25.09 -11.45 14.85
CA ASP A 332 24.83 -12.87 15.07
C ASP A 332 23.36 -13.25 14.82
N GLU A 333 23.12 -14.41 14.19
CA GLU A 333 21.79 -14.82 13.73
C GLU A 333 20.83 -15.06 14.90
N VAL A 334 21.32 -15.57 16.04
CA VAL A 334 20.51 -15.81 17.24
C VAL A 334 20.14 -14.48 17.88
N LEU A 335 21.10 -13.56 17.98
CA LEU A 335 20.84 -12.22 18.49
C LEU A 335 19.86 -11.45 17.57
N LEU A 336 20.02 -11.59 16.26
CA LEU A 336 19.11 -11.00 15.28
C LEU A 336 17.70 -11.55 15.43
N ALA A 337 17.55 -12.88 15.52
CA ALA A 337 16.26 -13.53 15.71
C ALA A 337 15.54 -13.05 16.99
N LYS A 338 16.29 -12.89 18.08
CA LYS A 338 15.77 -12.33 19.33
C LYS A 338 15.31 -10.88 19.18
N GLN A 339 16.06 -10.03 18.47
CA GLN A 339 15.61 -8.66 18.19
C GLN A 339 14.32 -8.62 17.36
N PHE A 340 14.16 -9.52 16.40
CA PHE A 340 12.91 -9.67 15.65
C PHE A 340 11.75 -10.08 16.56
N GLU A 341 11.94 -11.10 17.39
CA GLU A 341 10.93 -11.53 18.37
C GLU A 341 10.50 -10.38 19.28
N GLU A 342 11.47 -9.63 19.83
CA GLU A 342 11.20 -8.47 20.67
C GLU A 342 10.38 -7.41 19.92
N ILE A 343 10.72 -7.11 18.67
CA ILE A 343 9.97 -6.16 17.82
C ILE A 343 8.55 -6.68 17.55
N ILE A 344 8.38 -7.97 17.20
CA ILE A 344 7.07 -8.58 16.94
C ILE A 344 6.19 -8.49 18.18
N HIS A 345 6.70 -8.95 19.33
CA HIS A 345 5.98 -8.92 20.60
C HIS A 345 5.62 -7.48 21.00
N ARG A 346 6.56 -6.53 20.83
CA ARG A 346 6.35 -5.10 21.05
C ARG A 346 5.25 -4.53 20.15
N ASN A 347 5.19 -4.94 18.88
CA ASN A 347 4.17 -4.51 17.93
C ASN A 347 2.78 -5.08 18.27
N ILE A 348 2.69 -6.36 18.66
CA ILE A 348 1.44 -6.99 19.12
C ILE A 348 0.91 -6.25 20.36
N LYS A 349 1.78 -5.96 21.35
CA LYS A 349 1.40 -5.11 22.50
C LYS A 349 0.94 -3.71 22.09
N GLY A 350 1.45 -3.18 20.99
CA GLY A 350 0.96 -1.95 20.38
C GLY A 350 -0.52 -2.04 20.01
N PHE A 351 -0.92 -3.12 19.34
CA PHE A 351 -2.33 -3.35 18.97
C PHE A 351 -3.25 -3.58 20.17
N GLN A 352 -2.79 -4.23 21.24
CA GLN A 352 -3.57 -4.37 22.49
C GLN A 352 -3.97 -3.02 23.09
N ARG A 353 -3.17 -1.97 22.89
CA ARG A 353 -3.44 -0.63 23.43
C ARG A 353 -4.36 0.21 22.56
N VAL A 354 -4.71 -0.22 21.34
CA VAL A 354 -5.48 0.58 20.39
C VAL A 354 -6.85 1.01 20.94
N VAL A 355 -7.49 0.17 21.79
CA VAL A 355 -8.75 0.51 22.46
C VAL A 355 -8.54 1.39 23.71
N ALA A 356 -7.43 1.21 24.42
CA ALA A 356 -7.11 1.98 25.64
C ALA A 356 -6.77 3.45 25.35
N VAL A 357 -6.23 3.74 24.16
CA VAL A 357 -5.78 5.08 23.77
C VAL A 357 -6.95 6.04 23.49
N ASP A 358 -8.16 5.55 23.23
CA ASP A 358 -9.35 6.40 23.00
C ASP A 358 -9.75 7.20 24.28
N LYS A 359 -9.18 6.90 25.46
CA LYS A 359 -9.43 7.65 26.72
C LYS A 359 -8.31 8.60 27.17
N GLN A 360 -7.09 8.51 26.64
CA GLN A 360 -5.94 9.26 27.22
C GLN A 360 -5.05 10.03 26.23
N ASN A 361 -5.26 9.98 24.92
CA ASN A 361 -4.49 10.80 23.97
C ASN A 361 -5.37 11.41 22.86
N ASN A 362 -6.14 12.43 23.24
CA ASN A 362 -6.86 13.29 22.30
C ASN A 362 -5.94 14.19 21.44
N ASN A 363 -4.62 14.17 21.63
CA ASN A 363 -3.70 15.10 20.97
C ASN A 363 -3.09 14.59 19.65
N PHE A 364 -3.35 13.35 19.21
CA PHE A 364 -2.78 12.82 17.96
C PHE A 364 -3.76 12.12 17.01
N TYR A 365 -5.05 12.09 17.32
CA TYR A 365 -6.08 11.57 16.43
C TYR A 365 -7.02 12.68 15.99
N PRO A 366 -6.99 13.15 14.73
CA PRO A 366 -8.17 13.79 14.20
C PRO A 366 -9.21 12.68 13.99
N ILE A 367 -10.19 12.62 14.89
CA ILE A 367 -11.49 12.03 14.61
C ILE A 367 -12.08 12.85 13.47
N ILE A 368 -11.69 12.52 12.24
CA ILE A 368 -12.36 13.04 11.05
C ILE A 368 -13.65 12.25 10.96
N LYS A 369 -14.69 12.75 11.64
CA LYS A 369 -16.07 12.35 11.40
C LYS A 369 -16.31 12.40 9.90
N GLU A 370 -16.82 11.31 9.35
CA GLU A 370 -17.06 11.18 7.91
C GLU A 370 -18.12 12.17 7.41
N ARG A 371 -17.83 12.68 6.20
CA ARG A 371 -18.61 13.53 5.29
C ARG A 371 -18.61 15.04 5.60
N ASP A 372 -18.20 15.79 4.57
CA ASP A 372 -18.41 17.22 4.34
C ASP A 372 -17.83 18.24 5.33
N THR A 373 -16.90 17.86 6.20
CA THR A 373 -16.15 18.88 6.94
C THR A 373 -15.22 19.66 5.99
N ILE A 374 -15.18 20.98 6.15
CA ILE A 374 -14.34 21.89 5.35
C ILE A 374 -12.88 21.40 5.34
N TYR A 375 -12.37 20.94 6.49
CA TYR A 375 -11.04 20.33 6.61
C TYR A 375 -10.81 19.16 5.65
N SER A 376 -11.76 18.23 5.58
CA SER A 376 -11.65 17.03 4.73
C SER A 376 -11.64 17.40 3.25
N ILE A 377 -12.47 18.39 2.87
CA ILE A 377 -12.54 18.89 1.51
C ILE A 377 -11.22 19.57 1.11
N GLN A 378 -10.75 20.52 1.93
CA GLN A 378 -9.48 21.22 1.72
C GLN A 378 -8.30 20.26 1.66
N LEU A 379 -8.30 19.24 2.53
CA LEU A 379 -7.30 18.19 2.52
C LEU A 379 -7.29 17.50 1.15
N VAL A 380 -8.42 16.99 0.66
CA VAL A 380 -8.53 16.28 -0.63
C VAL A 380 -8.00 17.12 -1.78
N ILE A 381 -8.33 18.41 -1.83
CA ILE A 381 -7.83 19.35 -2.85
C ILE A 381 -6.31 19.40 -2.85
N LEU A 382 -5.70 19.56 -1.67
CA LEU A 382 -4.24 19.53 -1.56
C LEU A 382 -3.66 18.17 -1.87
N ARG A 383 -4.34 17.06 -1.54
CA ARG A 383 -3.89 15.71 -1.95
C ARG A 383 -3.76 15.63 -3.46
N ILE A 384 -4.76 16.12 -4.19
CA ILE A 384 -4.70 16.11 -5.66
C ILE A 384 -3.49 16.92 -6.12
N VAL A 385 -3.33 18.16 -5.62
CA VAL A 385 -2.21 19.04 -5.95
C VAL A 385 -0.85 18.40 -5.63
N LEU A 386 -0.74 17.69 -4.49
CA LEU A 386 0.49 17.10 -3.97
C LEU A 386 0.77 15.68 -4.50
N SER A 387 -0.23 14.98 -5.07
CA SER A 387 -0.12 13.58 -5.54
C SER A 387 0.89 13.38 -6.67
N ARG A 388 1.29 14.47 -7.36
CA ARG A 388 2.40 14.48 -8.34
C ARG A 388 3.73 15.00 -7.77
N GLY A 389 3.80 15.21 -6.45
CA GLY A 389 4.90 15.87 -5.74
C GLY A 389 6.24 15.14 -5.68
N LYS A 390 6.61 14.35 -6.71
CA LYS A 390 7.97 13.85 -6.87
C LYS A 390 8.94 14.85 -7.51
N ASP A 391 8.48 15.76 -8.38
CA ASP A 391 9.41 16.40 -9.33
C ASP A 391 9.41 17.93 -9.35
N VAL A 392 9.20 18.62 -8.22
CA VAL A 392 9.49 20.06 -8.20
C VAL A 392 10.06 20.50 -6.87
N LYS A 393 11.38 20.38 -6.75
CA LYS A 393 12.15 21.32 -5.92
C LYS A 393 12.30 22.58 -6.77
N SER A 394 12.05 23.75 -6.20
CA SER A 394 12.65 24.98 -6.72
C SER A 394 14.16 24.78 -6.86
N ARG A 395 14.80 25.45 -7.81
CA ARG A 395 16.26 25.48 -7.92
C ARG A 395 16.86 25.84 -6.53
N PRO A 396 18.03 25.30 -6.15
CA PRO A 396 18.69 25.68 -4.90
C PRO A 396 18.76 27.22 -4.78
N GLY A 397 18.19 27.79 -3.71
CA GLY A 397 18.07 29.24 -3.55
C GLY A 397 16.82 29.68 -2.76
N VAL A 398 16.49 30.97 -2.84
CA VAL A 398 15.35 31.61 -2.16
C VAL A 398 14.03 30.90 -2.51
N PRO A 399 13.22 30.47 -1.52
CA PRO A 399 11.94 29.81 -1.77
C PRO A 399 11.03 30.69 -2.64
N SER A 400 10.44 30.11 -3.69
CA SER A 400 9.45 30.82 -4.48
C SER A 400 8.17 31.07 -3.67
N GLU A 401 7.33 32.01 -4.11
CA GLU A 401 6.05 32.29 -3.45
C GLU A 401 5.14 31.05 -3.41
N LYS A 402 5.14 30.23 -4.48
CA LYS A 402 4.44 28.94 -4.49
C LYS A 402 5.00 27.93 -3.48
N ASP A 403 6.30 27.95 -3.21
CA ASP A 403 6.89 27.10 -2.18
C ASP A 403 6.48 27.54 -0.78
N ARG A 404 6.39 28.87 -0.55
CA ARG A 404 5.88 29.43 0.71
C ARG A 404 4.43 29.04 0.95
N ILE A 405 3.56 29.23 -0.05
CA ILE A 405 2.15 28.83 0.04
C ILE A 405 2.01 27.32 0.28
N LYS A 406 2.80 26.49 -0.42
CA LYS A 406 2.83 25.05 -0.19
C LYS A 406 3.25 24.71 1.24
N ASN A 407 4.31 25.33 1.75
CA ASN A 407 4.79 25.08 3.12
C ASN A 407 3.74 25.54 4.15
N LEU A 408 3.10 26.68 3.93
CA LEU A 408 1.98 27.16 4.74
C LEU A 408 0.84 26.14 4.79
N PHE A 409 0.45 25.59 3.64
CA PHE A 409 -0.51 24.49 3.58
C PHE A 409 0.00 23.30 4.42
N MET A 410 1.20 22.81 4.15
CA MET A 410 1.73 21.65 4.89
C MET A 410 1.76 21.87 6.40
N ASP A 411 2.12 23.05 6.87
CA ASP A 411 2.22 23.36 8.30
C ASP A 411 0.83 23.49 8.95
N LYS A 412 -0.12 24.15 8.29
CA LYS A 412 -1.52 24.21 8.74
C LYS A 412 -2.19 22.82 8.82
N PHE A 413 -1.86 21.94 7.87
CA PHE A 413 -2.33 20.56 7.88
C PHE A 413 -1.63 19.69 8.93
N LYS A 414 -0.35 19.92 9.22
CA LYS A 414 0.34 19.26 10.35
C LYS A 414 -0.27 19.66 11.69
N SER A 415 -0.68 20.92 11.84
CA SER A 415 -1.32 21.42 13.07
C SER A 415 -2.82 21.12 13.14
N LEU A 416 -3.38 20.37 12.18
CA LEU A 416 -4.80 20.01 12.11
C LEU A 416 -5.75 21.23 12.12
N SER A 417 -5.27 22.38 11.67
CA SER A 417 -6.05 23.62 11.62
C SER A 417 -6.76 23.75 10.29
N ILE A 418 -7.99 24.29 10.34
CA ILE A 418 -8.80 24.58 9.15
C ILE A 418 -8.32 25.91 8.57
N PHE A 419 -8.18 26.00 7.25
CA PHE A 419 -8.09 27.31 6.62
C PHE A 419 -9.49 27.91 6.58
N GLU A 420 -9.58 29.20 6.92
CA GLU A 420 -10.74 29.96 6.50
C GLU A 420 -10.91 29.80 4.99
N ARG A 421 -12.16 29.61 4.56
CA ARG A 421 -12.48 29.21 3.18
C ARG A 421 -11.89 30.19 2.16
N MET A 422 -11.92 31.48 2.49
CA MET A 422 -11.33 32.55 1.68
C MET A 422 -9.82 32.39 1.53
N ASP A 423 -9.08 32.30 2.64
CA ASP A 423 -7.63 32.10 2.63
C ASP A 423 -7.25 30.87 1.79
N PHE A 424 -7.99 29.77 1.97
CA PHE A 424 -7.76 28.55 1.22
C PHE A 424 -7.93 28.75 -0.29
N LEU A 425 -9.03 29.40 -0.71
CA LEU A 425 -9.33 29.62 -2.12
C LEU A 425 -8.31 30.57 -2.78
N ILE A 426 -7.86 31.62 -2.08
CA ILE A 426 -6.82 32.53 -2.57
C ILE A 426 -5.50 31.78 -2.75
N TYR A 427 -5.03 31.08 -1.72
CA TYR A 427 -3.77 30.34 -1.80
C TYR A 427 -3.83 29.25 -2.88
N LEU A 428 -4.97 28.58 -3.04
CA LEU A 428 -5.17 27.61 -4.11
C LEU A 428 -5.18 28.27 -5.49
N HIS A 429 -5.80 29.45 -5.63
CA HIS A 429 -5.79 30.24 -6.86
C HIS A 429 -4.36 30.59 -7.25
N LEU A 430 -3.58 31.14 -6.31
CA LEU A 430 -2.16 31.51 -6.51
C LEU A 430 -1.29 30.29 -6.86
N LEU A 431 -1.53 29.14 -6.24
CA LEU A 431 -0.87 27.90 -6.62
C LEU A 431 -1.20 27.47 -8.07
N CYS A 432 -2.45 27.68 -8.51
CA CYS A 432 -2.94 27.34 -9.84
C CYS A 432 -2.59 28.40 -10.92
N ALA A 433 -2.23 29.61 -10.51
CA ALA A 433 -1.91 30.71 -11.42
C ALA A 433 -0.67 30.38 -12.28
N PRO A 434 -0.61 30.82 -13.54
CA PRO A 434 0.60 30.71 -14.35
C PRO A 434 1.76 31.45 -13.65
N SER A 435 2.94 30.84 -13.59
CA SER A 435 4.17 31.53 -13.13
C SER A 435 5.22 31.50 -14.22
N ARG A 436 5.98 32.60 -14.35
CA ARG A 436 7.17 32.68 -15.22
C ARG A 436 8.40 32.01 -14.59
N SER A 437 8.38 31.73 -13.29
CA SER A 437 9.47 31.05 -12.57
C SER A 437 9.24 29.53 -12.51
N ILE A 438 10.29 28.75 -12.79
CA ILE A 438 10.30 27.29 -12.68
C ILE A 438 10.40 26.91 -11.20
N SER A 439 9.27 26.92 -10.50
CA SER A 439 9.07 26.30 -9.19
C SER A 439 7.73 25.56 -9.15
N PHE A 440 7.36 24.98 -8.00
CA PHE A 440 6.22 24.07 -7.79
C PHE A 440 5.10 24.23 -8.86
N SER A 441 5.03 23.23 -9.75
CA SER A 441 4.92 23.36 -11.21
C SER A 441 3.87 24.33 -11.78
N SER A 442 4.16 24.83 -12.99
CA SER A 442 3.20 25.34 -13.98
C SER A 442 2.01 24.41 -14.28
N LYS A 443 2.02 23.17 -13.77
CA LYS A 443 1.00 22.14 -13.97
C LYS A 443 0.08 21.91 -12.76
N THR A 444 0.19 22.69 -11.69
CA THR A 444 -0.67 22.52 -10.49
C THR A 444 -2.16 22.54 -10.85
N ALA A 445 -2.57 23.49 -11.70
CA ALA A 445 -3.95 23.57 -12.18
C ALA A 445 -4.35 22.36 -13.05
N GLU A 446 -3.44 21.82 -13.87
CA GLU A 446 -3.71 20.63 -14.69
C GLU A 446 -3.87 19.37 -13.83
N VAL A 447 -3.03 19.23 -12.79
CA VAL A 447 -3.10 18.11 -11.85
C VAL A 447 -4.40 18.17 -11.07
N LEU A 448 -4.76 19.35 -10.57
CA LEU A 448 -6.01 19.55 -9.84
C LEU A 448 -7.22 19.29 -10.75
N ALA A 449 -7.25 19.85 -11.96
CA ALA A 449 -8.32 19.64 -12.92
C ALA A 449 -8.48 18.15 -13.31
N SER A 450 -7.36 17.46 -13.53
CA SER A 450 -7.36 16.02 -13.82
C SER A 450 -7.86 15.18 -12.65
N GLY A 451 -7.48 15.51 -11.41
CA GLY A 451 -7.97 14.80 -10.22
C GLY A 451 -9.46 15.03 -9.99
N LEU A 452 -9.93 16.27 -10.13
CA LEU A 452 -11.35 16.62 -9.99
C LEU A 452 -12.21 15.93 -11.05
N SER A 453 -11.70 15.79 -12.28
CA SER A 453 -12.39 15.08 -13.36
C SER A 453 -12.67 13.61 -13.06
N LYS A 454 -11.94 13.01 -12.11
CA LYS A 454 -12.12 11.60 -11.68
C LYS A 454 -13.12 11.45 -10.53
N LEU A 455 -13.53 12.56 -9.91
CA LEU A 455 -14.53 12.57 -8.84
C LEU A 455 -15.95 12.49 -9.43
N ALA A 456 -16.90 12.03 -8.62
CA ALA A 456 -18.32 12.07 -8.96
C ALA A 456 -18.78 13.51 -9.24
N LYS A 457 -19.76 13.70 -10.12
CA LYS A 457 -20.22 15.04 -10.55
C LYS A 457 -20.64 15.94 -9.38
N ASP A 458 -21.23 15.34 -8.37
CA ASP A 458 -21.80 15.96 -7.17
C ASP A 458 -20.85 15.90 -5.96
N ASP A 459 -19.60 15.52 -6.16
CA ASP A 459 -18.60 15.37 -5.10
C ASP A 459 -18.43 16.69 -4.31
N PRO A 460 -18.43 16.64 -2.96
CA PRO A 460 -18.30 17.82 -2.09
C PRO A 460 -17.09 18.71 -2.42
N VAL A 461 -15.99 18.12 -2.89
CA VAL A 461 -14.79 18.85 -3.30
C VAL A 461 -15.07 19.71 -4.54
N ARG A 462 -15.84 19.19 -5.50
CA ARG A 462 -16.22 19.93 -6.70
C ARG A 462 -17.17 21.07 -6.35
N LYS A 463 -18.14 20.82 -5.47
CA LYS A 463 -19.07 21.84 -4.95
C LYS A 463 -18.33 22.96 -4.21
N TYR A 464 -17.38 22.59 -3.34
CA TYR A 464 -16.56 23.54 -2.61
C TYR A 464 -15.79 24.50 -3.53
N LEU A 465 -15.27 23.99 -4.64
CA LEU A 465 -14.56 24.77 -5.65
C LEU A 465 -15.48 25.48 -6.66
N GLY A 466 -16.81 25.41 -6.52
CA GLY A 466 -17.75 26.05 -7.44
C GLY A 466 -17.79 25.42 -8.83
N ILE A 467 -17.50 24.12 -8.94
CA ILE A 467 -17.54 23.39 -10.21
C ILE A 467 -18.96 22.85 -10.43
N SER A 468 -19.52 23.14 -11.60
CA SER A 468 -20.87 22.69 -11.98
C SER A 468 -20.97 21.16 -12.00
N ALA A 469 -22.04 20.63 -11.39
CA ALA A 469 -22.38 19.21 -11.43
C ALA A 469 -22.74 18.70 -12.84
N LEU A 470 -23.00 19.59 -13.81
CA LEU A 470 -23.29 19.18 -15.19
C LEU A 470 -22.02 18.77 -15.96
N LYS A 471 -20.85 19.25 -15.55
CA LYS A 471 -19.57 18.95 -16.21
C LYS A 471 -18.90 17.78 -15.53
N GLN A 472 -18.56 16.71 -16.25
CA GLN A 472 -17.69 15.64 -15.72
C GLN A 472 -16.21 16.03 -15.82
N ASN A 473 -15.79 16.39 -17.03
CA ASN A 473 -14.41 16.79 -17.33
C ASN A 473 -14.18 18.24 -16.91
N VAL A 474 -13.22 18.45 -16.03
CA VAL A 474 -12.77 19.76 -15.56
C VAL A 474 -11.50 20.10 -16.32
N THR A 475 -11.53 21.19 -17.09
CA THR A 475 -10.32 21.72 -17.73
C THR A 475 -9.58 22.67 -16.78
N ARG A 476 -8.31 22.98 -17.09
CA ARG A 476 -7.56 24.02 -16.37
C ARG A 476 -8.32 25.35 -16.35
N THR A 477 -8.87 25.76 -17.49
CA THR A 477 -9.61 27.01 -17.63
C THR A 477 -10.89 27.01 -16.80
N ASP A 478 -11.64 25.89 -16.79
CA ASP A 478 -12.82 25.74 -15.96
C ASP A 478 -12.47 25.85 -14.47
N LEU A 479 -11.41 25.14 -14.04
CA LEU A 479 -10.96 25.16 -12.65
C LEU A 479 -10.56 26.56 -12.19
N THR A 480 -9.70 27.24 -12.95
CA THR A 480 -9.24 28.60 -12.59
C THR A 480 -10.40 29.58 -12.51
N ARG A 481 -11.34 29.51 -13.47
CA ARG A 481 -12.55 30.33 -13.46
C ARG A 481 -13.44 30.04 -12.25
N SER A 482 -13.65 28.76 -11.93
CA SER A 482 -14.48 28.33 -10.81
C SER A 482 -13.88 28.73 -9.45
N ILE A 483 -12.57 28.56 -9.26
CA ILE A 483 -11.87 29.01 -8.03
C ILE A 483 -11.96 30.54 -7.91
N LYS A 484 -11.69 31.28 -8.98
CA LYS A 484 -11.77 32.75 -8.98
C LYS A 484 -13.18 33.22 -8.62
N LYS A 485 -14.21 32.66 -9.27
CA LYS A 485 -15.61 32.98 -8.96
C LYS A 485 -15.98 32.63 -7.52
N ALA A 486 -15.55 31.47 -7.03
CA ALA A 486 -15.80 31.08 -5.64
C ALA A 486 -15.14 32.05 -4.65
N TYR A 487 -13.92 32.49 -4.94
CA TYR A 487 -13.23 33.52 -4.16
C TYR A 487 -13.95 34.87 -4.21
N GLU A 488 -14.36 35.33 -5.39
CA GLU A 488 -15.10 36.61 -5.55
C GLU A 488 -16.43 36.63 -4.79
N ILE A 489 -17.14 35.50 -4.74
CA ILE A 489 -18.38 35.36 -3.96
C ILE A 489 -18.10 35.53 -2.46
N GLU A 490 -17.08 34.85 -1.94
CA GLU A 490 -16.68 35.00 -0.53
C GLU A 490 -16.22 36.44 -0.24
N LEU A 491 -15.45 37.05 -1.16
CA LEU A 491 -14.96 38.42 -1.04
C LEU A 491 -16.11 39.42 -0.97
N TYR A 492 -17.13 39.23 -1.81
CA TYR A 492 -18.32 40.07 -1.78
C TYR A 492 -19.10 39.91 -0.47
N ALA A 493 -19.26 38.68 0.03
CA ALA A 493 -19.95 38.42 1.30
C ALA A 493 -19.25 39.06 2.52
N LEU A 494 -17.93 39.28 2.46
CA LEU A 494 -17.19 39.97 3.53
C LEU A 494 -17.23 41.50 3.44
N LYS A 495 -17.62 42.09 2.30
CA LYS A 495 -17.79 43.55 2.20
C LYS A 495 -18.89 44.06 3.14
N ASP A 496 -19.86 43.22 3.44
CA ASP A 496 -20.98 43.52 4.33
C ASP A 496 -20.66 43.26 5.82
N ASP A 497 -19.47 42.70 6.15
CA ASP A 497 -18.98 42.52 7.54
C ASP A 497 -17.49 42.93 7.66
N PRO A 498 -17.20 44.23 7.87
CA PRO A 498 -15.84 44.77 7.93
C PRO A 498 -14.97 44.14 9.03
N LYS A 499 -15.57 43.55 10.07
CA LYS A 499 -14.83 42.90 11.16
C LYS A 499 -14.22 41.56 10.77
N ARG A 500 -14.73 40.94 9.69
CA ARG A 500 -14.21 39.68 9.14
C ARG A 500 -13.29 39.89 7.93
N TYR A 501 -13.12 41.13 7.48
CA TYR A 501 -12.31 41.47 6.32
C TYR A 501 -10.81 41.42 6.69
N PRO A 502 -10.03 40.43 6.22
CA PRO A 502 -8.63 40.28 6.62
C PRO A 502 -7.79 41.50 6.26
N GLU A 503 -6.92 41.96 7.16
CA GLU A 503 -6.08 43.16 6.95
C GLU A 503 -5.27 43.10 5.65
N TYR A 504 -4.81 41.91 5.24
CA TYR A 504 -4.08 41.77 3.99
C TYR A 504 -4.97 42.12 2.79
N LEU A 505 -6.24 41.73 2.76
CA LEU A 505 -7.16 42.11 1.68
C LEU A 505 -7.48 43.60 1.65
N ILE A 506 -7.36 44.30 2.79
CA ILE A 506 -7.47 45.77 2.86
C ILE A 506 -6.28 46.39 2.15
N ARG A 507 -5.06 45.91 2.49
CA ARG A 507 -3.81 46.41 1.89
C ARG A 507 -3.76 46.25 0.38
N PHE A 508 -4.38 45.19 -0.15
CA PHE A 508 -4.41 44.91 -1.59
C PHE A 508 -5.75 45.28 -2.26
N ASN A 509 -6.66 45.93 -1.53
CA ASN A 509 -8.00 46.33 -1.99
C ASN A 509 -8.80 45.18 -2.66
N GLY A 510 -8.63 43.95 -2.18
CA GLY A 510 -9.23 42.75 -2.76
C GLY A 510 -8.70 42.36 -4.15
N ASN A 511 -7.64 43.00 -4.65
CA ASN A 511 -7.02 42.67 -5.92
C ASN A 511 -6.03 41.50 -5.76
N SER A 512 -6.46 40.30 -6.16
CA SER A 512 -5.60 39.11 -6.14
C SER A 512 -4.42 39.18 -7.11
N ASP A 513 -4.48 40.04 -8.14
CA ASP A 513 -3.39 40.21 -9.11
C ASP A 513 -2.28 41.15 -8.56
N ALA A 514 -2.59 41.92 -7.52
CA ALA A 514 -1.62 42.76 -6.80
C ALA A 514 -0.84 41.98 -5.72
N TRP A 515 -1.27 40.75 -5.43
CA TRP A 515 -0.60 39.77 -4.57
C TRP A 515 0.32 38.88 -5.40
#